data_AF-A0A0Q0W2M4-F1
#
_entry.id   AF-A0A0Q0W2M4-F1
#
_cell.length_a   1.000
_cell.length_b   1.000
_cell.length_c   1.000
_cell.angle_alpha   90.00
_cell.angle_beta   90.00
_cell.angle_gamma   90.00
#
_symmetry.space_group_name_H-M   'P 1'
#
loop_
_entity.id
_entity.type
_entity.pdbx_description
1 polymer ?
#
loop_
_entity_poly.entity_id
_entity_poly.type
_entity_poly.pdbx_seq_one_letter_code
_entity_poly.pdbx_strand_id
1 'polypeptide(L)'
;MDLSLFHQKDIFPRFVTDKLASVAVDYKEKCNSNKESRQTGLFHRQAGVVLLLNYKSDMDKPQYVFQLIKRSDKVSQAGDIGCPGGMLHPRLDNILSRFLKLGIIPFMRGKNPGFTQSKDKQTDFLIHLFLTTALREAWEEVGLNPFNVIPLGALPSYSLTLFARTIFPFACITSKHFKYKLSPEVEKVLEIPLSFFFDSANYATLNIKTSQKNYSEFMQYKCVVIPDGQGGEDILWGATFKIIDNFLHIISDDRMPGWNPSRTINKVLSSNYMSRKN
;
A
#
# COMPACT_ATOMS: atom_id res chain seq x y z
N MET A 1 -2.94 17.82 12.61
CA MET A 1 -1.50 17.70 12.31
C MET A 1 -1.07 18.94 11.55
N ASP A 2 0.17 19.39 11.68
CA ASP A 2 0.71 20.45 10.84
C ASP A 2 0.99 19.90 9.42
N LEU A 3 0.20 20.35 8.43
CA LEU A 3 0.36 19.94 7.02
C LEU A 3 1.61 20.54 6.38
N SER A 4 2.26 21.53 7.01
CA SER A 4 3.53 22.09 6.52
C SER A 4 4.62 21.01 6.40
N LEU A 5 4.55 19.96 7.24
CA LEU A 5 5.48 18.83 7.22
C LEU A 5 5.55 18.15 5.85
N PHE A 6 4.46 18.10 5.07
CA PHE A 6 4.46 17.50 3.73
C PHE A 6 5.37 18.22 2.74
N HIS A 7 5.70 19.48 3.03
CA HIS A 7 6.57 20.32 2.21
C HIS A 7 8.05 20.24 2.66
N GLN A 8 8.32 19.62 3.81
CA GLN A 8 9.66 19.56 4.42
C GLN A 8 10.39 18.26 4.04
N LYS A 9 11.10 18.28 2.91
CA LYS A 9 11.83 17.12 2.35
C LYS A 9 12.74 16.39 3.35
N ASP A 10 13.48 17.11 4.17
CA ASP A 10 14.48 16.49 5.04
C ASP A 10 13.92 16.08 6.42
N ILE A 11 12.78 16.65 6.82
CA ILE A 11 12.18 16.45 8.14
C ILE A 11 11.10 15.36 8.09
N PHE A 12 10.27 15.36 7.05
CA PHE A 12 9.13 14.45 6.94
C PHE A 12 9.49 12.96 7.03
N PRO A 13 10.55 12.44 6.34
CA PRO A 13 10.92 11.03 6.45
C PRO A 13 11.23 10.61 7.89
N ARG A 14 12.00 11.42 8.61
CA ARG A 14 12.36 11.15 10.01
C ARG A 14 11.13 11.17 10.90
N PHE A 15 10.26 12.16 10.72
CA PHE A 15 8.99 12.24 11.44
C PHE A 15 8.12 10.98 11.24
N VAL A 16 7.98 10.51 10.00
CA VAL A 16 7.22 9.29 9.68
C VAL A 16 7.88 8.06 10.31
N THR A 17 9.21 7.94 10.23
CA THR A 17 9.95 6.85 10.89
C THR A 17 9.71 6.82 12.39
N ASP A 18 9.79 7.97 13.07
CA ASP A 18 9.57 8.06 14.51
C ASP A 18 8.13 7.68 14.89
N LYS A 19 7.13 8.12 14.10
CA LYS A 19 5.73 7.70 14.27
C LYS A 19 5.55 6.20 14.12
N LEU A 20 6.05 5.61 13.02
CA LEU A 20 5.90 4.18 12.75
C LEU A 20 6.66 3.32 13.76
N ALA A 21 7.82 3.76 14.25
CA ALA A 21 8.58 3.04 15.27
C ALA A 21 7.78 2.76 16.56
N SER A 22 6.78 3.60 16.87
CA SER A 22 5.87 3.45 18.01
C SER A 22 4.68 2.51 17.77
N VAL A 23 4.43 2.14 16.51
CA VAL A 23 3.28 1.32 16.10
C VAL A 23 3.60 -0.17 16.25
N ALA A 24 2.73 -0.91 16.92
CA ALA A 24 2.83 -2.36 17.01
C ALA A 24 2.43 -3.01 15.67
N VAL A 25 3.25 -3.93 15.18
CA VAL A 25 2.96 -4.76 14.01
C VAL A 25 2.34 -6.10 14.45
N ASP A 26 1.31 -6.55 13.74
CA ASP A 26 0.52 -7.76 14.03
C ASP A 26 0.95 -8.97 13.18
N TYR A 27 2.16 -8.91 12.62
CA TYR A 27 2.58 -9.83 11.55
C TYR A 27 2.64 -11.28 12.03
N LYS A 28 3.13 -11.48 13.24
CA LYS A 28 3.29 -12.81 13.85
C LYS A 28 1.92 -13.42 14.15
N GLU A 29 1.05 -12.67 14.80
CA GLU A 29 -0.31 -13.06 15.15
C GLU A 29 -1.06 -13.45 13.88
N LYS A 30 -1.03 -12.61 12.86
CA LYS A 30 -1.71 -12.86 11.58
C LYS A 30 -1.16 -14.06 10.83
N CYS A 31 0.15 -14.25 10.82
CA CYS A 31 0.77 -15.43 10.21
C CYS A 31 0.39 -16.72 10.95
N ASN A 32 0.26 -16.68 12.28
CA ASN A 32 -0.13 -17.83 13.07
C ASN A 32 -1.61 -18.19 12.85
N SER A 33 -2.52 -17.21 12.91
CA SER A 33 -3.94 -17.44 12.62
C SER A 33 -4.16 -17.99 11.20
N ASN A 34 -3.38 -17.51 10.22
CA ASN A 34 -3.44 -18.04 8.85
C ASN A 34 -2.88 -19.47 8.71
N LYS A 35 -2.00 -19.92 9.60
CA LYS A 35 -1.55 -21.33 9.62
C LYS A 35 -2.61 -22.24 10.19
N GLU A 36 -3.28 -21.81 11.26
CA GLU A 36 -4.41 -22.52 11.86
C GLU A 36 -5.58 -22.65 10.87
N SER A 37 -5.91 -21.58 10.14
CA SER A 37 -6.95 -21.64 9.11
C SER A 37 -6.60 -22.57 7.93
N ARG A 38 -5.31 -22.76 7.63
CA ARG A 38 -4.88 -23.72 6.59
C ARG A 38 -5.06 -25.16 7.03
N GLN A 39 -4.93 -25.45 8.33
CA GLN A 39 -5.21 -26.78 8.87
C GLN A 39 -6.70 -27.13 8.75
N THR A 40 -7.57 -26.12 8.70
CA THR A 40 -9.02 -26.27 8.45
C THR A 40 -9.41 -26.15 6.97
N GLY A 41 -8.44 -26.11 6.04
CA GLY A 41 -8.67 -26.13 4.59
C GLY A 41 -8.82 -24.76 3.91
N LEU A 42 -8.74 -23.65 4.66
CA LEU A 42 -8.82 -22.29 4.10
C LEU A 42 -7.43 -21.76 3.73
N PHE A 43 -7.13 -21.74 2.42
CA PHE A 43 -5.89 -21.17 1.90
C PHE A 43 -5.90 -19.64 1.93
N HIS A 44 -5.26 -19.07 2.95
CA HIS A 44 -5.04 -17.63 3.05
C HIS A 44 -3.74 -17.21 2.31
N ARG A 45 -3.86 -16.28 1.36
CA ARG A 45 -2.73 -15.69 0.62
C ARG A 45 -2.14 -14.52 1.39
N GLN A 46 -0.86 -14.26 1.16
CA GLN A 46 -0.13 -13.19 1.83
C GLN A 46 0.52 -12.30 0.77
N ALA A 47 0.46 -11.00 0.96
CA ALA A 47 0.98 -10.00 0.02
C ALA A 47 1.91 -9.02 0.73
N GLY A 48 3.01 -8.65 0.09
CA GLY A 48 3.81 -7.49 0.49
C GLY A 48 3.52 -6.32 -0.44
N VAL A 49 3.33 -5.11 0.10
CA VAL A 49 3.14 -3.90 -0.71
C VAL A 49 4.01 -2.75 -0.23
N VAL A 50 4.45 -1.91 -1.17
CA VAL A 50 5.20 -0.69 -0.90
C VAL A 50 4.26 0.50 -0.97
N LEU A 51 4.00 1.14 0.18
CA LEU A 51 3.40 2.46 0.23
C LEU A 51 4.51 3.48 -0.07
N LEU A 52 4.72 3.75 -1.35
CA LEU A 52 5.83 4.56 -1.82
C LEU A 52 5.51 6.05 -1.72
N LEU A 53 6.38 6.77 -1.02
CA LEU A 53 6.36 8.21 -0.83
C LEU A 53 7.51 8.84 -1.61
N ASN A 54 7.24 9.95 -2.29
CA ASN A 54 8.28 10.69 -3.00
C ASN A 54 8.08 12.19 -2.85
N TYR A 55 9.17 12.93 -2.71
CA TYR A 55 9.12 14.39 -2.65
C TYR A 55 9.24 14.96 -4.06
N LYS A 56 8.18 15.63 -4.51
CA LYS A 56 8.10 16.24 -5.83
C LYS A 56 8.46 17.71 -5.73
N SER A 57 9.64 18.08 -6.24
CA SER A 57 10.15 19.46 -6.25
C SER A 57 9.73 20.28 -7.46
N ASP A 58 9.22 19.61 -8.49
CA ASP A 58 8.81 20.11 -9.80
C ASP A 58 7.35 20.57 -9.88
N MET A 59 6.61 20.48 -8.77
CA MET A 59 5.22 20.93 -8.67
C MET A 59 5.14 22.40 -8.26
N ASP A 60 4.05 23.10 -8.62
CA ASP A 60 3.78 24.47 -8.16
C ASP A 60 3.89 24.63 -6.65
N LYS A 61 3.49 23.58 -5.91
CA LYS A 61 3.66 23.46 -4.46
C LYS A 61 4.42 22.17 -4.13
N PRO A 62 5.76 22.22 -3.99
CA PRO A 62 6.59 21.06 -3.71
C PRO A 62 6.15 20.30 -2.47
N GLN A 63 5.90 18.99 -2.56
CA GLN A 63 5.44 18.19 -1.43
C GLN A 63 5.65 16.70 -1.63
N TYR A 64 5.45 15.93 -0.55
CA TYR A 64 5.32 14.49 -0.64
C TYR A 64 4.04 14.06 -1.37
N VAL A 65 4.18 13.06 -2.23
CA VAL A 65 3.10 12.37 -2.92
C VAL A 65 3.14 10.87 -2.61
N PHE A 66 1.98 10.22 -2.62
CA PHE A 66 1.91 8.77 -2.77
C PHE A 66 2.09 8.42 -4.25
N GLN A 67 2.93 7.43 -4.52
CA GLN A 67 3.13 6.87 -5.86
C GLN A 67 2.39 5.53 -5.95
N LEU A 68 1.22 5.54 -6.58
CA LEU A 68 0.32 4.40 -6.73
C LEU A 68 0.28 3.93 -8.19
N ILE A 69 -0.21 2.71 -8.41
CA ILE A 69 -0.41 2.15 -9.75
C ILE A 69 -1.90 1.95 -10.02
N LYS A 70 -2.30 2.16 -11.27
CA LYS A 70 -3.58 1.67 -11.79
C LYS A 70 -3.34 0.37 -12.53
N ARG A 71 -4.09 -0.66 -12.15
CA ARG A 71 -3.97 -2.01 -12.72
C ARG A 71 -4.50 -2.01 -14.15
N SER A 72 -3.77 -2.63 -15.07
CA SER A 72 -4.20 -2.77 -16.46
C SER A 72 -5.35 -3.77 -16.60
N ASP A 73 -5.93 -3.80 -17.80
CA ASP A 73 -6.93 -4.78 -18.20
C ASP A 73 -6.37 -6.21 -18.35
N LYS A 74 -5.05 -6.42 -18.25
CA LYS A 74 -4.44 -7.74 -18.37
C LYS A 74 -4.49 -8.56 -17.10
N VAL A 75 -4.76 -7.92 -15.96
CA VAL A 75 -4.76 -8.57 -14.64
C VAL A 75 -6.13 -8.59 -13.99
N SER A 76 -6.26 -9.35 -12.90
CA SER A 76 -7.46 -9.31 -12.06
C SER A 76 -7.63 -7.92 -11.45
N GLN A 77 -8.87 -7.50 -11.18
CA GLN A 77 -9.18 -6.17 -10.61
C GLN A 77 -8.66 -5.02 -11.48
N ALA A 78 -8.81 -5.15 -12.80
CA ALA A 78 -8.46 -4.12 -13.77
C ALA A 78 -9.07 -2.76 -13.42
N GLY A 79 -8.29 -1.70 -13.60
CA GLY A 79 -8.66 -0.31 -13.34
C GLY A 79 -8.64 0.10 -11.87
N ASP A 80 -8.40 -0.81 -10.92
CA ASP A 80 -8.27 -0.43 -9.51
C ASP A 80 -6.89 0.17 -9.22
N ILE A 81 -6.86 1.07 -8.23
CA ILE A 81 -5.64 1.73 -7.76
C ILE A 81 -5.02 0.95 -6.59
N GLY A 82 -3.73 0.66 -6.71
CA GLY A 82 -2.93 -0.18 -5.81
C GLY A 82 -1.64 0.50 -5.36
N CYS A 83 -1.15 0.10 -4.19
CA CYS A 83 0.28 0.20 -3.91
C CYS A 83 1.02 -0.81 -4.80
N PRO A 84 2.21 -0.46 -5.35
CA PRO A 84 3.07 -1.47 -5.98
C PRO A 84 3.34 -2.63 -5.02
N GLY A 85 3.21 -3.86 -5.51
CA GLY A 85 3.33 -5.04 -4.67
C GLY A 85 2.45 -6.20 -5.11
N GLY A 86 2.62 -7.33 -4.44
CA GLY A 86 2.01 -8.56 -4.91
C GLY A 86 2.17 -9.73 -3.94
N MET A 87 1.97 -10.93 -4.47
CA MET A 87 1.86 -12.15 -3.66
C MET A 87 3.22 -12.64 -3.20
N LEU A 88 3.27 -13.16 -1.97
CA LEU A 88 4.42 -13.90 -1.47
C LEU A 88 4.66 -15.13 -2.37
N HIS A 89 5.87 -15.24 -2.90
CA HIS A 89 6.40 -16.41 -3.57
C HIS A 89 7.43 -17.10 -2.65
N PRO A 90 7.00 -18.04 -1.78
CA PRO A 90 7.72 -18.40 -0.56
C PRO A 90 9.17 -18.88 -0.78
N ARG A 91 9.45 -19.60 -1.87
CA ARG A 91 10.79 -20.10 -2.16
C ARG A 91 11.74 -18.99 -2.63
N LEU A 92 11.27 -18.13 -3.53
CA LEU A 92 12.08 -17.04 -4.09
C LEU A 92 12.32 -15.96 -3.03
N ASP A 93 11.26 -15.54 -2.33
CA ASP A 93 11.35 -14.45 -1.36
C ASP A 93 12.12 -14.85 -0.10
N ASN A 94 12.09 -16.13 0.30
CA ASN A 94 12.93 -16.61 1.41
C ASN A 94 14.42 -16.68 1.04
N ILE A 95 14.75 -16.95 -0.23
CA ILE A 95 16.15 -16.91 -0.69
C ILE A 95 16.61 -15.46 -0.78
N LEU A 96 15.83 -14.59 -1.44
CA LEU A 96 16.14 -13.17 -1.58
C LEU A 96 16.27 -12.49 -0.21
N SER A 97 15.36 -12.75 0.73
CA SER A 97 15.43 -12.16 2.07
C SER A 97 16.70 -12.53 2.83
N ARG A 98 17.26 -13.74 2.63
CA ARG A 98 18.56 -14.13 3.20
C ARG A 98 19.71 -13.31 2.60
N PHE A 99 19.70 -13.07 1.28
CA PHE A 99 20.70 -12.21 0.62
C PHE A 99 20.58 -10.74 1.04
N LEU A 100 19.36 -10.27 1.26
CA LEU A 100 19.08 -8.94 1.77
C LEU A 100 19.59 -8.75 3.20
N LYS A 101 19.42 -9.76 4.07
CA LYS A 101 19.98 -9.78 5.43
C LYS A 101 21.50 -9.88 5.50
N LEU A 102 22.16 -10.42 4.46
CA LEU A 102 23.63 -10.52 4.38
C LEU A 102 24.33 -9.17 4.15
N GLY A 103 23.58 -8.05 4.13
CA GLY A 103 24.16 -6.71 4.11
C GLY A 103 24.58 -6.23 2.72
N ILE A 104 24.07 -6.85 1.66
CA ILE A 104 24.28 -6.43 0.26
C ILE A 104 23.49 -5.15 -0.02
N ILE A 105 22.30 -4.99 0.59
CA ILE A 105 21.60 -3.69 0.63
C ILE A 105 22.11 -2.90 1.85
N PRO A 106 22.79 -1.76 1.66
CA PRO A 106 23.41 -1.01 2.75
C PRO A 106 22.45 -0.64 3.90
N PHE A 107 21.18 -0.39 3.59
CA PHE A 107 20.16 -0.05 4.59
C PHE A 107 19.67 -1.24 5.44
N MET A 108 19.87 -2.49 5.00
CA MET A 108 19.58 -3.66 5.85
C MET A 108 20.76 -4.05 6.74
N ARG A 109 21.86 -3.29 6.69
CA ARG A 109 23.04 -3.44 7.55
C ARG A 109 22.86 -2.55 8.80
N GLY A 110 22.64 -3.17 9.95
CA GLY A 110 22.56 -2.48 11.25
C GLY A 110 21.13 -2.09 11.67
N LYS A 111 21.00 -1.63 12.92
CA LYS A 111 19.74 -1.13 13.52
C LYS A 111 19.33 0.18 12.84
N ASN A 112 18.69 0.09 11.67
CA ASN A 112 18.00 1.25 11.12
C ASN A 112 16.80 1.58 12.01
N PRO A 113 16.57 2.86 12.37
CA PRO A 113 15.45 3.26 13.24
C PRO A 113 14.08 2.85 12.67
N GLY A 114 13.94 2.70 11.33
CA GLY A 114 12.71 2.20 10.71
C GLY A 114 12.35 0.73 10.97
N PHE A 115 13.25 -0.07 11.55
CA PHE A 115 13.02 -1.49 11.86
C PHE A 115 12.99 -1.79 13.37
N THR A 116 12.90 -0.77 14.23
CA THR A 116 12.79 -0.96 15.69
C THR A 116 11.45 -1.54 16.14
N GLN A 117 10.49 -1.69 15.21
CA GLN A 117 9.18 -2.29 15.49
C GLN A 117 9.24 -3.78 15.84
N SER A 118 10.36 -4.45 15.51
CA SER A 118 10.54 -5.85 15.85
C SER A 118 10.78 -6.05 17.35
N LYS A 119 9.86 -6.76 18.01
CA LYS A 119 9.97 -7.14 19.43
C LYS A 119 10.61 -8.51 19.63
N ASP A 120 10.71 -9.32 18.58
CA ASP A 120 11.23 -10.69 18.65
C ASP A 120 11.77 -11.18 17.29
N LYS A 121 12.59 -12.24 17.31
CA LYS A 121 13.25 -12.78 16.10
C LYS A 121 12.28 -13.23 15.00
N GLN A 122 11.07 -13.68 15.36
CA GLN A 122 10.09 -14.13 14.37
C GLN A 122 9.45 -12.93 13.67
N THR A 123 9.09 -11.89 14.43
CA THR A 123 8.56 -10.64 13.88
C THR A 123 9.58 -9.98 12.95
N ASP A 124 10.86 -9.92 13.37
CA ASP A 124 11.98 -9.46 12.53
C ASP A 124 12.04 -10.20 11.19
N PHE A 125 12.00 -11.54 11.24
CA PHE A 125 12.02 -12.36 10.04
C PHE A 125 10.84 -12.06 9.10
N LEU A 126 9.62 -11.93 9.64
CA LEU A 126 8.43 -11.66 8.84
C LEU A 126 8.46 -10.27 8.20
N ILE A 127 8.91 -9.25 8.93
CA ILE A 127 9.11 -7.89 8.40
C ILE A 127 10.04 -7.96 7.18
N HIS A 128 11.20 -8.60 7.31
CA HIS A 128 12.14 -8.71 6.20
C HIS A 128 11.60 -9.54 5.03
N LEU A 129 10.89 -10.63 5.30
CA LEU A 129 10.28 -11.47 4.26
C LEU A 129 9.25 -10.70 3.43
N PHE A 130 8.32 -10.00 4.09
CA PHE A 130 7.28 -9.27 3.38
C PHE A 130 7.78 -7.99 2.72
N LEU A 131 8.77 -7.32 3.30
CA LEU A 131 9.43 -6.21 2.62
C LEU A 131 10.15 -6.69 1.35
N THR A 132 10.84 -7.84 1.42
CA THR A 132 11.47 -8.46 0.24
C THR A 132 10.44 -8.72 -0.86
N THR A 133 9.29 -9.29 -0.46
CA THR A 133 8.18 -9.56 -1.37
C THR A 133 7.70 -8.27 -2.03
N ALA A 134 7.45 -7.23 -1.23
CA ALA A 134 6.98 -5.93 -1.69
C ALA A 134 7.96 -5.28 -2.68
N LEU A 135 9.27 -5.33 -2.37
CA LEU A 135 10.31 -4.75 -3.22
C LEU A 135 10.51 -5.51 -4.53
N ARG A 136 10.43 -6.85 -4.50
CA ARG A 136 10.48 -7.67 -5.73
C ARG A 136 9.33 -7.31 -6.67
N GLU A 137 8.12 -7.31 -6.14
CA GLU A 137 6.91 -7.01 -6.92
C GLU A 137 6.92 -5.56 -7.43
N ALA A 138 7.31 -4.58 -6.60
CA ALA A 138 7.45 -3.19 -7.05
C ALA A 138 8.55 -3.03 -8.12
N TRP A 139 9.60 -3.83 -8.08
CA TRP A 139 10.60 -3.87 -9.15
C TRP A 139 10.01 -4.45 -10.44
N GLU A 140 9.23 -5.52 -10.36
CA GLU A 140 8.56 -6.14 -11.50
C GLU A 140 7.51 -5.21 -12.14
N GLU A 141 6.67 -4.55 -11.33
CA GLU A 141 5.55 -3.72 -11.80
C GLU A 141 6.00 -2.36 -12.33
N VAL A 142 6.93 -1.69 -11.65
CA VAL A 142 7.28 -0.29 -11.95
C VAL A 142 8.79 -0.02 -12.10
N GLY A 143 9.64 -1.04 -12.01
CA GLY A 143 11.09 -0.90 -12.12
C GLY A 143 11.77 -0.29 -10.89
N LEU A 144 11.11 -0.30 -9.73
CA LEU A 144 11.66 0.26 -8.49
C LEU A 144 12.88 -0.53 -8.04
N ASN A 145 14.08 0.02 -8.23
CA ASN A 145 15.31 -0.63 -7.79
C ASN A 145 15.33 -0.78 -6.25
N PRO A 146 15.39 -2.00 -5.69
CA PRO A 146 15.39 -2.22 -4.24
C PRO A 146 16.52 -1.50 -3.50
N PHE A 147 17.66 -1.28 -4.15
CA PHE A 147 18.80 -0.55 -3.57
C PHE A 147 18.58 0.96 -3.48
N ASN A 148 17.59 1.50 -4.19
CA ASN A 148 17.21 2.91 -4.12
C ASN A 148 16.15 3.17 -3.04
N VAL A 149 15.60 2.12 -2.41
CA VAL A 149 14.50 2.24 -1.46
C VAL A 149 15.02 2.39 -0.04
N ILE A 150 14.45 3.35 0.68
CA ILE A 150 14.66 3.56 2.11
C ILE A 150 13.31 3.29 2.82
N PRO A 151 13.16 2.11 3.46
CA PRO A 151 12.03 1.82 4.34
C PRO A 151 11.95 2.81 5.51
N LEU A 152 10.78 3.40 5.70
CA LEU A 152 10.48 4.27 6.86
C LEU A 152 9.90 3.47 8.03
N GLY A 153 9.16 2.40 7.75
CA GLY A 153 8.58 1.50 8.74
C GLY A 153 7.50 0.59 8.15
N ALA A 154 7.16 -0.47 8.89
CA ALA A 154 6.03 -1.35 8.59
C ALA A 154 4.72 -0.77 9.14
N LEU A 155 3.61 -1.06 8.47
CA LEU A 155 2.27 -0.76 8.95
C LEU A 155 1.58 -2.03 9.49
N PRO A 156 0.55 -1.90 10.34
CA PRO A 156 -0.32 -3.03 10.67
C PRO A 156 -0.88 -3.68 9.40
N SER A 157 -1.01 -5.00 9.43
CA SER A 157 -1.51 -5.76 8.30
C SER A 157 -2.99 -5.49 8.03
N TYR A 158 -3.41 -5.69 6.78
CA TYR A 158 -4.81 -5.58 6.37
C TYR A 158 -5.33 -6.91 5.81
N SER A 159 -6.28 -7.53 6.50
CA SER A 159 -6.97 -8.74 6.04
C SER A 159 -8.23 -8.37 5.28
N LEU A 160 -8.34 -8.83 4.04
CA LEU A 160 -9.55 -8.66 3.26
C LEU A 160 -10.61 -9.66 3.73
N THR A 161 -11.86 -9.20 3.87
CA THR A 161 -12.97 -10.09 4.25
C THR A 161 -13.52 -10.85 3.04
N LEU A 162 -13.54 -10.21 1.86
CA LEU A 162 -14.05 -10.79 0.62
C LEU A 162 -13.03 -11.70 -0.09
N PHE A 163 -11.74 -11.54 0.22
CA PHE A 163 -10.65 -12.34 -0.32
C PHE A 163 -9.86 -12.91 0.85
N ALA A 164 -9.59 -14.22 0.88
CA ALA A 164 -8.69 -14.81 1.88
C ALA A 164 -7.24 -14.36 1.64
N ARG A 165 -6.96 -13.08 1.88
CA ARG A 165 -5.69 -12.40 1.63
C ARG A 165 -5.37 -11.42 2.77
N THR A 166 -4.16 -11.53 3.30
CA THR A 166 -3.57 -10.53 4.20
C THR A 166 -2.50 -9.74 3.45
N ILE A 167 -2.55 -8.41 3.54
CA ILE A 167 -1.57 -7.49 2.99
C ILE A 167 -0.69 -6.95 4.12
N PHE A 168 0.63 -6.95 3.89
CA PHE A 168 1.68 -6.48 4.79
C PHE A 168 2.32 -5.22 4.17
N PRO A 169 1.93 -4.00 4.59
CA PRO A 169 2.35 -2.76 3.96
C PRO A 169 3.62 -2.17 4.59
N PHE A 170 4.44 -1.51 3.77
CA PHE A 170 5.63 -0.80 4.22
C PHE A 170 5.66 0.61 3.64
N ALA A 171 5.78 1.61 4.50
CA ALA A 171 6.04 2.98 4.07
C ALA A 171 7.51 3.09 3.65
N CYS A 172 7.75 3.57 2.44
CA CYS A 172 9.09 3.66 1.87
C CYS A 172 9.27 4.97 1.11
N ILE A 173 10.50 5.46 1.03
CA ILE A 173 10.90 6.54 0.11
C ILE A 173 11.98 6.06 -0.85
N THR A 174 12.34 6.88 -1.84
CA THR A 174 13.53 6.68 -2.66
C THR A 174 14.64 7.66 -2.32
N SER A 175 15.89 7.19 -2.35
CA SER A 175 17.08 8.03 -2.11
C SER A 175 17.41 8.94 -3.29
N LYS A 176 17.06 8.50 -4.51
CA LYS A 176 17.31 9.18 -5.78
C LYS A 176 16.06 9.09 -6.64
N HIS A 177 15.87 10.09 -7.50
CA HIS A 177 14.86 10.03 -8.55
C HIS A 177 15.08 8.78 -9.42
N PHE A 178 13.98 8.13 -9.81
CA PHE A 178 14.00 7.00 -10.72
C PHE A 178 12.91 7.18 -11.78
N LYS A 179 13.15 6.62 -12.97
CA LYS A 179 12.16 6.58 -14.04
C LYS A 179 11.38 5.29 -13.96
N TYR A 180 10.06 5.38 -14.09
CA TYR A 180 9.20 4.21 -14.13
C TYR A 180 9.47 3.34 -15.35
N LYS A 181 9.53 2.03 -15.14
CA LYS A 181 9.47 1.03 -16.20
C LYS A 181 8.27 0.14 -15.92
N LEU A 182 7.13 0.49 -16.53
CA LEU A 182 5.85 -0.17 -16.27
C LEU A 182 5.82 -1.55 -16.94
N SER A 183 5.39 -2.55 -16.19
CA SER A 183 5.05 -3.86 -16.74
C SER A 183 3.70 -3.80 -17.47
N PRO A 184 3.36 -4.81 -18.28
CA PRO A 184 2.01 -4.93 -18.87
C PRO A 184 0.87 -5.00 -17.84
N GLU A 185 1.15 -5.26 -16.57
CA GLU A 185 0.16 -5.29 -15.48
C GLU A 185 -0.26 -3.90 -15.01
N VAL A 186 0.48 -2.85 -15.37
CA VAL A 186 0.26 -1.47 -14.93
C VAL A 186 -0.17 -0.61 -16.11
N GLU A 187 -1.35 0.00 -15.99
CA GLU A 187 -1.88 0.97 -16.96
C GLU A 187 -1.14 2.30 -16.85
N LYS A 188 -1.08 2.85 -15.63
CA LYS A 188 -0.42 4.12 -15.33
C LYS A 188 -0.02 4.22 -13.87
N VAL A 189 0.86 5.17 -13.58
CA VAL A 189 1.19 5.59 -12.21
C VAL A 189 0.40 6.84 -11.86
N LEU A 190 -0.07 6.92 -10.62
CA LEU A 190 -0.69 8.10 -10.04
C LEU A 190 0.21 8.66 -8.94
N GLU A 191 0.54 9.95 -9.05
CA GLU A 191 1.26 10.70 -8.02
C GLU A 191 0.24 11.60 -7.30
N ILE A 192 -0.20 11.18 -6.11
CA ILE A 192 -1.27 11.87 -5.37
C ILE A 192 -0.66 12.65 -4.20
N PRO A 193 -0.75 13.99 -4.17
CA PRO A 193 -0.28 14.80 -3.05
C PRO A 193 -0.82 14.35 -1.70
N LEU A 194 0.01 14.33 -0.66
CA LEU A 194 -0.45 13.96 0.69
C LEU A 194 -1.54 14.92 1.19
N SER A 195 -1.43 16.22 0.86
CA SER A 195 -2.46 17.20 1.20
C SER A 195 -3.84 16.89 0.59
N PHE A 196 -3.89 16.13 -0.52
CA PHE A 196 -5.13 15.76 -1.19
C PHE A 196 -6.08 14.96 -0.27
N PHE A 197 -5.51 14.16 0.63
CA PHE A 197 -6.27 13.34 1.58
C PHE A 197 -6.75 14.12 2.81
N PHE A 198 -6.37 15.40 2.94
CA PHE A 198 -6.83 16.25 4.05
C PHE A 198 -7.95 17.21 3.61
N ASP A 199 -8.38 17.13 2.36
CA ASP A 199 -9.54 17.86 1.84
C ASP A 199 -10.75 16.92 1.75
N SER A 200 -11.77 17.20 2.56
CA SER A 200 -13.01 16.41 2.59
C SER A 200 -13.77 16.41 1.27
N ALA A 201 -13.57 17.41 0.41
CA ALA A 201 -14.23 17.48 -0.90
C ALA A 201 -13.78 16.36 -1.86
N ASN A 202 -12.61 15.76 -1.63
CA ASN A 202 -12.09 14.67 -2.45
C ASN A 202 -12.70 13.30 -2.08
N TYR A 203 -13.47 13.22 -1.00
CA TYR A 203 -14.07 11.99 -0.53
C TYR A 203 -15.49 11.79 -1.07
N ALA A 204 -15.83 10.54 -1.38
CA ALA A 204 -17.17 10.15 -1.79
C ALA A 204 -17.61 8.84 -1.13
N THR A 205 -18.91 8.58 -1.19
CA THR A 205 -19.49 7.26 -0.89
C THR A 205 -19.47 6.42 -2.17
N LEU A 206 -18.83 5.25 -2.12
CA LEU A 206 -18.80 4.30 -3.22
C LEU A 206 -19.82 3.19 -2.99
N ASN A 207 -20.80 3.13 -3.87
CA ASN A 207 -21.78 2.05 -3.96
C ASN A 207 -21.26 0.96 -4.90
N ILE A 208 -20.97 -0.21 -4.34
CA ILE A 208 -20.56 -1.39 -5.11
C ILE A 208 -21.77 -2.29 -5.38
N LYS A 209 -22.03 -2.57 -6.66
CA LYS A 209 -22.89 -3.66 -7.11
C LYS A 209 -22.04 -4.84 -7.55
N THR A 210 -22.34 -6.04 -7.05
CA THR A 210 -21.75 -7.29 -7.54
C THR A 210 -22.71 -7.97 -8.50
N SER A 211 -22.24 -8.41 -9.66
CA SER A 211 -23.10 -9.01 -10.69
C SER A 211 -23.63 -10.41 -10.35
N GLN A 212 -23.20 -11.00 -9.23
CA GLN A 212 -23.42 -12.42 -8.90
C GLN A 212 -24.51 -12.68 -7.86
N LYS A 213 -25.11 -11.64 -7.27
CA LYS A 213 -26.16 -11.83 -6.25
C LYS A 213 -27.42 -11.07 -6.64
N ASN A 214 -28.56 -11.76 -6.67
CA ASN A 214 -29.91 -11.20 -6.74
C ASN A 214 -30.30 -10.35 -5.51
N TYR A 215 -29.32 -9.98 -4.68
CA TYR A 215 -29.52 -9.05 -3.58
C TYR A 215 -29.36 -7.64 -4.13
N SER A 216 -30.45 -6.89 -4.10
CA SER A 216 -30.55 -5.46 -4.42
C SER A 216 -29.77 -4.55 -3.44
N GLU A 217 -28.97 -5.12 -2.53
CA GLU A 217 -28.20 -4.37 -1.55
C GLU A 217 -26.83 -3.95 -2.10
N PHE A 218 -26.62 -2.64 -2.10
CA PHE A 218 -25.31 -2.06 -2.37
C PHE A 218 -24.42 -2.19 -1.14
N MET A 219 -23.17 -2.60 -1.36
CA MET A 219 -22.15 -2.43 -0.33
C MET A 219 -21.56 -1.03 -0.44
N GLN A 220 -21.66 -0.24 0.64
CA GLN A 220 -21.13 1.11 0.69
C GLN A 220 -19.72 1.12 1.25
N TYR A 221 -18.81 1.79 0.55
CA TYR A 221 -17.43 1.98 0.96
C TYR A 221 -17.08 3.46 0.93
N LYS A 222 -16.09 3.86 1.73
CA LYS A 222 -15.44 5.16 1.56
C LYS A 222 -14.49 5.08 0.36
N CYS A 223 -14.45 6.13 -0.45
CA CYS A 223 -13.46 6.28 -1.50
C CYS A 223 -12.94 7.72 -1.58
N VAL A 224 -11.83 7.86 -2.29
CA VAL A 224 -11.28 9.14 -2.73
C VAL A 224 -11.40 9.20 -4.26
N VAL A 225 -11.89 10.32 -4.77
CA VAL A 225 -12.05 10.58 -6.20
C VAL A 225 -10.88 11.41 -6.69
N ILE A 226 -10.15 10.90 -7.67
CA ILE A 226 -8.91 11.51 -8.18
C ILE A 226 -9.18 11.95 -9.62
N PRO A 227 -9.10 13.25 -9.95
CA PRO A 227 -9.18 13.70 -11.34
C PRO A 227 -8.07 13.07 -12.18
N ASP A 228 -8.40 12.54 -13.36
CA ASP A 228 -7.40 11.89 -14.23
C ASP A 228 -6.65 12.87 -15.15
N GLY A 229 -7.00 14.16 -15.09
CA GLY A 229 -6.44 15.23 -15.92
C GLY A 229 -6.99 15.31 -17.35
N GLN A 230 -7.87 14.39 -17.74
CA GLN A 230 -8.49 14.29 -19.07
C GLN A 230 -10.02 14.46 -19.01
N GLY A 231 -10.53 15.00 -17.91
CA GLY A 231 -11.98 15.17 -17.67
C GLY A 231 -12.68 13.93 -17.11
N GLY A 232 -11.92 12.87 -16.80
CA GLY A 232 -12.39 11.68 -16.10
C GLY A 232 -11.88 11.61 -14.66
N GLU A 233 -12.12 10.47 -14.03
CA GLU A 233 -11.82 10.23 -12.63
C GLU A 233 -11.34 8.80 -12.39
N ASP A 234 -10.30 8.67 -11.57
CA ASP A 234 -9.90 7.40 -10.98
C ASP A 234 -10.41 7.31 -9.54
N ILE A 235 -10.83 6.12 -9.12
CA ILE A 235 -11.44 5.90 -7.80
C ILE A 235 -10.47 5.08 -6.94
N LEU A 236 -9.98 5.69 -5.86
CA LEU A 236 -9.18 5.00 -4.85
C LEU A 236 -10.10 4.49 -3.73
N TRP A 237 -10.16 3.16 -3.57
CA TRP A 237 -11.04 2.49 -2.62
C TRP A 237 -10.41 1.18 -2.13
N GLY A 238 -11.14 0.47 -1.26
CA GLY A 238 -10.76 -0.87 -0.83
C GLY A 238 -9.47 -0.91 0.01
N ALA A 239 -8.67 -1.97 -0.19
CA ALA A 239 -7.50 -2.24 0.65
C ALA A 239 -6.43 -1.14 0.58
N THR A 240 -6.15 -0.63 -0.62
CA THR A 240 -5.17 0.46 -0.82
C THR A 240 -5.59 1.72 -0.07
N PHE A 241 -6.87 2.11 -0.22
CA PHE A 241 -7.40 3.24 0.52
C PHE A 241 -7.29 3.02 2.03
N LYS A 242 -7.62 1.83 2.54
CA LYS A 242 -7.49 1.51 3.97
C LYS A 242 -6.05 1.55 4.49
N ILE A 243 -5.08 1.15 3.69
CA ILE A 243 -3.65 1.24 4.04
C ILE A 243 -3.23 2.72 4.14
N ILE A 244 -3.63 3.55 3.16
CA ILE A 244 -3.35 4.99 3.17
C ILE A 244 -4.04 5.68 4.35
N ASP A 245 -5.33 5.39 4.57
CA ASP A 245 -6.13 5.90 5.68
C ASP A 245 -5.45 5.59 7.02
N ASN A 246 -5.03 4.34 7.24
CA ASN A 246 -4.28 3.94 8.42
C ASN A 246 -2.94 4.68 8.57
N PHE A 247 -2.16 4.77 7.49
CA PHE A 247 -0.90 5.52 7.49
C PHE A 247 -1.12 6.99 7.90
N LEU A 248 -2.13 7.65 7.32
CA LEU A 248 -2.43 9.04 7.58
C LEU A 248 -2.95 9.27 9.01
N HIS A 249 -3.77 8.36 9.53
CA HIS A 249 -4.20 8.35 10.93
C HIS A 249 -3.00 8.25 11.89
N ILE A 250 -2.05 7.33 11.63
CA ILE A 250 -0.83 7.18 12.43
C ILE A 250 -0.01 8.46 12.46
N ILE A 251 0.31 9.04 11.29
CA ILE A 251 1.20 10.20 11.23
C ILE A 251 0.52 11.48 11.75
N SER A 252 -0.82 11.54 11.69
CA SER A 252 -1.59 12.70 12.11
C SER A 252 -2.03 12.69 13.57
N ASP A 253 -1.79 11.60 14.31
CA ASP A 253 -2.38 11.32 15.63
C ASP A 253 -3.92 11.36 15.58
N ASP A 254 -4.50 10.62 14.64
CA ASP A 254 -5.95 10.51 14.40
C ASP A 254 -6.68 11.82 14.07
N ARG A 255 -5.94 12.87 13.73
CA ARG A 255 -6.49 14.17 13.31
C ARG A 255 -6.75 14.22 11.81
N MET A 256 -7.49 13.24 11.31
CA MET A 256 -8.01 13.20 9.93
C MET A 256 -9.30 14.04 9.81
N PRO A 257 -9.59 14.63 8.64
CA PRO A 257 -10.84 15.35 8.43
C PRO A 257 -12.06 14.45 8.64
N GLY A 258 -13.14 15.04 9.13
CA GLY A 258 -14.41 14.33 9.30
C GLY A 258 -14.95 13.79 7.97
N TRP A 259 -15.52 12.58 8.00
CA TRP A 259 -16.10 11.96 6.80
C TRP A 259 -17.56 12.38 6.62
N ASN A 260 -17.78 13.38 5.76
CA ASN A 260 -19.11 13.86 5.36
C ASN A 260 -19.18 14.00 3.82
N PRO A 261 -19.22 12.89 3.06
CA PRO A 261 -19.19 12.96 1.61
C PRO A 261 -20.51 13.53 1.07
N SER A 262 -20.41 14.54 0.20
CA SER A 262 -21.56 15.11 -0.52
C SER A 262 -21.89 14.33 -1.80
N ARG A 263 -20.99 13.44 -2.23
CA ARG A 263 -21.04 12.75 -3.51
C ARG A 263 -21.12 11.23 -3.34
N THR A 264 -21.92 10.60 -4.20
CA THR A 264 -22.01 9.14 -4.31
C THR A 264 -21.58 8.67 -5.70
N ILE A 265 -20.70 7.68 -5.75
CA ILE A 265 -20.21 7.02 -6.96
C ILE A 265 -20.78 5.61 -7.01
N ASN A 266 -21.23 5.16 -8.18
CA ASN A 266 -21.66 3.77 -8.38
C ASN A 266 -20.61 3.03 -9.22
N LYS A 267 -20.17 1.87 -8.76
CA LYS A 267 -19.27 0.98 -9.51
C LYS A 267 -19.85 -0.43 -9.54
N VAL A 268 -19.88 -1.01 -10.74
CA VAL A 268 -20.30 -2.40 -10.96
C VAL A 268 -19.05 -3.25 -11.07
N LEU A 269 -18.93 -4.26 -10.20
CA LEU A 269 -17.86 -5.24 -10.29
C LEU A 269 -18.28 -6.35 -11.26
N SER A 270 -17.42 -6.61 -12.25
CA SER A 270 -17.63 -7.71 -13.19
C SER A 270 -17.60 -9.06 -12.49
N SER A 271 -18.23 -10.08 -13.08
CA SER A 271 -18.21 -11.45 -12.56
C SER A 271 -16.78 -12.00 -12.40
N ASN A 272 -15.86 -11.54 -13.25
CA ASN A 272 -14.46 -11.93 -13.22
C ASN A 272 -13.59 -11.05 -12.32
N TYR A 273 -14.17 -10.07 -11.62
CA TYR A 273 -13.43 -9.23 -10.69
C TYR A 273 -12.85 -10.04 -9.53
N MET A 274 -13.58 -11.07 -9.10
CA MET A 274 -13.19 -11.99 -8.03
C MET A 274 -12.43 -13.23 -8.55
N SER A 275 -12.44 -13.48 -9.86
CA SER A 275 -11.76 -14.63 -10.46
C SER A 275 -10.33 -14.26 -10.89
N ARG A 276 -9.46 -15.27 -10.91
CA ARG A 276 -8.10 -15.10 -11.45
C ARG A 276 -8.23 -14.94 -12.97
N LYS A 277 -7.61 -13.91 -13.55
CA LYS A 277 -7.26 -14.00 -14.98
C LYS A 277 -6.12 -15.01 -15.07
N ASN A 278 -6.35 -16.08 -15.83
CA ASN A 278 -5.34 -17.10 -16.10
C ASN A 278 -4.19 -16.51 -16.91
#